data_AF-K1TGI2-F1
#
_entry.id   AF-K1TGI2-F1
#
_cell.length_a   1.000
_cell.length_b   1.000
_cell.length_c   1.000
_cell.angle_alpha   90.00
_cell.angle_beta   90.00
_cell.angle_gamma   90.00
#
_symmetry.space_group_name_H-M   'P 1'
#
loop_
_entity.id
_entity.type
_entity.pdbx_description
1 polymer ?
#
loop_
_entity_poly.entity_id
_entity_poly.type
_entity_poly.pdbx_seq_one_letter_code
_entity_poly.pdbx_strand_id
1 'polypeptide(L)' 'ELPIGARIRRLVPRECLRLQGFYDWQIDRIEQETSDSQLYKQAGNGVTVNVIEAIGTLLRQADAEIRAEDEKTKR' A
#
# COMPACT_ATOMS: atom_id res chain seq x y z
N GLU A 1 -1.65 34.31 -9.74
CA GLU A 1 -1.61 34.40 -8.27
C GLU A 1 -2.72 33.51 -7.72
N LEU A 2 -2.43 32.62 -6.77
CA LEU A 2 -3.47 31.75 -6.17
C LEU A 2 -4.42 32.62 -5.35
N PRO A 3 -5.75 32.39 -5.41
CA PRO A 3 -6.73 33.24 -4.75
C PRO A 3 -6.50 33.31 -3.23
N ILE A 4 -6.64 34.52 -2.69
CA ILE A 4 -6.60 34.83 -1.25
C ILE A 4 -7.69 34.00 -0.56
N GLY A 5 -7.33 32.83 -0.04
CA GLY A 5 -8.27 31.89 0.58
C GLY A 5 -7.85 30.41 0.56
N ALA A 6 -6.99 29.99 -0.36
CA ALA A 6 -6.48 28.62 -0.37
C ALA A 6 -5.29 28.47 0.60
N ARG A 7 -5.54 28.40 1.91
CA ARG A 7 -4.48 28.05 2.87
C ARG A 7 -3.97 26.64 2.57
N ILE A 8 -2.67 26.51 2.37
CA ILE A 8 -2.00 25.21 2.27
C ILE A 8 -2.18 24.49 3.61
N ARG A 9 -2.70 23.26 3.56
CA ARG A 9 -2.81 22.38 4.72
C ARG A 9 -2.00 21.11 4.49
N ARG A 10 -1.64 20.44 5.59
CA ARG A 10 -1.09 19.08 5.52
C ARG A 10 -2.18 18.10 5.10
N LEU A 11 -1.76 17.02 4.45
CA LEU A 11 -2.59 15.85 4.27
C LEU A 11 -2.92 15.26 5.65
N VAL A 12 -4.14 14.79 5.83
CA VAL A 12 -4.54 14.03 7.03
C VAL A 12 -4.08 12.57 6.91
N PRO A 13 -4.00 11.80 8.02
CA PRO A 13 -3.47 10.44 7.96
C PRO A 13 -4.23 9.54 6.98
N ARG A 14 -5.56 9.67 6.91
CA ARG A 14 -6.41 8.99 5.92
C ARG A 14 -5.99 9.27 4.48
N GLU A 15 -5.69 10.52 4.15
CA GLU A 15 -5.24 10.91 2.82
C GLU A 15 -3.86 10.30 2.52
N CYS A 16 -2.95 10.26 3.50
CA CYS A 16 -1.67 9.59 3.37
C CYS A 16 -1.81 8.08 3.13
N LEU A 17 -2.72 7.40 3.84
CA LEU A 17 -2.98 5.96 3.65
C LEU A 17 -3.64 5.66 2.30
N ARG A 18 -4.57 6.50 1.85
CA ARG A 18 -5.14 6.41 0.51
C ARG A 18 -4.09 6.59 -0.57
N LEU A 19 -3.15 7.51 -0.38
CA LEU A 19 -2.01 7.68 -1.30
C LEU A 19 -1.11 6.44 -1.33
N GLN A 20 -0.99 5.71 -0.22
CA GLN A 20 -0.30 4.42 -0.18
C GLN A 20 -1.12 3.27 -0.80
N GLY A 21 -2.36 3.50 -1.24
CA GLY A 21 -3.21 2.50 -1.88
C GLY A 21 -4.04 1.65 -0.92
N PHE A 22 -4.18 2.05 0.36
CA PHE A 22 -5.06 1.36 1.30
C PHE A 22 -6.54 1.59 0.94
N TYR A 23 -7.35 0.54 1.06
CA TYR A 23 -8.79 0.62 0.91
C TYR A 23 -9.45 1.26 2.14
N ASP A 24 -10.53 2.01 1.94
CA ASP A 24 -11.19 2.75 3.02
C ASP A 24 -11.58 1.87 4.22
N TRP A 25 -12.08 0.65 3.97
CA TRP A 25 -12.43 -0.30 5.03
C TRP A 25 -11.22 -0.75 5.86
N GLN A 26 -10.01 -0.76 5.29
CA GLN A 26 -8.78 -1.04 6.04
C GLN A 26 -8.41 0.15 6.90
N ILE A 27 -8.51 1.37 6.34
CA ILE A 27 -8.22 2.60 7.05
C ILE A 27 -9.15 2.77 8.25
N ASP A 28 -10.45 2.52 8.06
CA ASP A 28 -11.46 2.59 9.12
C ASP A 28 -11.11 1.69 10.32
N ARG A 29 -10.52 0.52 10.07
CA ARG A 29 -10.09 -0.39 11.12
C ARG A 29 -8.84 0.10 11.85
N ILE A 30 -7.85 0.63 11.12
CA ILE A 30 -6.58 1.05 11.72
C ILE A 30 -6.78 2.36 12.53
N GLU A 31 -7.64 3.27 12.05
CA GLU A 31 -7.96 4.53 12.73
C GLU A 31 -8.66 4.34 14.09
N GLN A 32 -9.35 3.22 14.31
CA GLN A 32 -9.99 2.91 15.60
C GLN A 32 -8.98 2.64 16.72
N GLU A 33 -7.77 2.19 16.38
CA GLU A 33 -6.79 1.69 17.34
C GLU A 33 -5.50 2.53 17.37
N THR A 34 -5.29 3.41 16.39
CA THR A 34 -4.00 4.07 16.16
C THR A 34 -4.13 5.60 16.11
N SER A 35 -3.26 6.31 16.82
CA SER A 35 -3.24 7.78 16.79
C SER A 35 -2.78 8.35 15.45
N ASP A 36 -3.24 9.56 15.09
CA ASP A 36 -2.80 10.28 13.89
C ASP A 36 -1.28 10.31 13.71
N SER A 37 -0.55 10.60 14.79
CA SER A 37 0.92 10.64 14.79
C SER A 37 1.54 9.30 14.40
N GLN A 38 0.96 8.18 14.84
CA GLN A 38 1.41 6.85 14.46
C GLN A 38 0.98 6.49 13.04
N LEU A 39 -0.24 6.86 12.63
CA LEU A 39 -0.71 6.65 11.25
C LEU A 39 0.16 7.37 10.23
N TYR A 40 0.58 8.62 10.49
CA TYR A 40 1.54 9.31 9.64
C TYR A 40 2.86 8.53 9.51
N LYS A 41 3.38 7.99 10.61
CA LYS A 41 4.62 7.19 10.60
C LYS A 41 4.43 5.90 9.81
N GLN A 42 3.30 5.21 9.98
CA GLN A 42 2.98 3.99 9.23
C GLN A 42 2.83 4.27 7.74
N ALA A 43 2.14 5.34 7.36
CA ALA A 43 1.99 5.74 5.96
C ALA A 43 3.33 6.18 5.33
N GLY A 44 4.25 6.77 6.11
CA GLY A 44 5.57 7.20 5.64
C GLY A 44 6.61 6.08 5.56
N ASN A 45 6.57 5.13 6.49
CA ASN A 45 7.49 3.98 6.52
C ASN A 45 6.98 2.78 5.73
N GLY A 46 5.68 2.78 5.38
CA GLY A 46 5.03 1.73 4.62
C GLY A 46 5.43 1.74 3.14
N VAL A 47 5.12 0.63 2.49
CA VAL A 47 5.25 0.45 1.03
C VAL A 47 3.89 0.63 0.37
N THR A 48 3.87 1.10 -0.87
CA THR A 48 2.63 1.34 -1.61
C THR A 48 1.99 0.02 -2.04
N VAL A 49 0.71 -0.15 -1.71
CA VAL A 49 -0.05 -1.40 -1.87
C VAL A 49 -0.02 -1.91 -3.31
N ASN A 50 -0.28 -1.03 -4.27
CA ASN A 50 -0.31 -1.38 -5.70
C ASN A 50 1.03 -1.93 -6.22
N VAL A 51 2.16 -1.41 -5.71
CA VAL A 51 3.50 -1.89 -6.09
C VAL A 51 3.73 -3.28 -5.53
N ILE A 52 3.38 -3.52 -4.27
CA ILE A 52 3.53 -4.83 -3.64
C ILE A 52 2.60 -5.87 -4.28
N GLU A 53 1.37 -5.50 -4.65
CA GLU A 53 0.45 -6.38 -5.37
C GLU A 53 1.02 -6.81 -6.73
N ALA A 54 1.64 -5.89 -7.47
CA ALA A 54 2.30 -6.19 -8.73
C ALA A 54 3.49 -7.14 -8.53
N ILE A 55 4.37 -6.86 -7.56
CA ILE A 55 5.51 -7.72 -7.21
C ILE A 55 5.01 -9.11 -6.80
N GLY A 56 4.00 -9.19 -5.93
CA GLY A 56 3.42 -10.46 -5.49
C GLY A 56 2.84 -11.28 -6.63
N THR A 57 2.25 -10.63 -7.64
CA THR A 57 1.74 -11.30 -8.84
C THR A 57 2.88 -11.90 -9.66
N LEU A 58 3.96 -11.16 -9.87
CA LEU A 58 5.14 -11.65 -10.58
C LEU A 58 5.82 -12.81 -9.83
N LEU A 59 5.93 -12.72 -8.50
CA LEU A 59 6.50 -13.79 -7.67
C LEU A 59 5.67 -15.08 -7.77
N ARG A 60 4.33 -14.97 -7.75
CA ARG A 60 3.46 -16.15 -7.93
C ARG A 60 3.65 -16.81 -9.30
N GLN A 61 3.83 -16.01 -10.34
CA GLN A 61 4.06 -16.55 -11.68
C GLN A 61 5.41 -17.25 -11.79
N ALA A 62 6.47 -16.65 -11.26
CA ALA A 62 7.80 -17.27 -11.23
C ALA A 62 7.80 -18.59 -10.42
N ASP A 63 7.12 -18.63 -9.26
CA ASP A 63 6.97 -19.86 -8.46
C ASP A 63 6.23 -20.96 -9.24
N ALA A 64 5.19 -20.61 -10.00
CA ALA A 64 4.46 -21.57 -10.82
C ALA A 64 5.32 -22.12 -11.97
N GLU A 65 6.12 -21.28 -12.63
CA GLU A 65 7.05 -21.68 -13.70
C GLU A 65 8.12 -22.65 -13.18
N ILE A 66 8.75 -22.32 -12.05
CA ILE A 66 9.76 -23.17 -11.40
C ILE A 66 9.17 -24.55 -11.04
N ARG A 67 7.97 -24.58 -10.45
CA ARG A 67 7.31 -25.85 -10.10
C ARG A 67 6.98 -26.70 -11.31
N ALA A 68 6.53 -26.08 -12.40
CA ALA A 68 6.23 -26.80 -13.65
C ALA A 68 7.50 -27.37 -14.30
N GLU A 69 8.65 -26.68 -14.21
CA GLU A 69 9.94 -27.20 -14.65
C GLU A 69 10.44 -28.36 -13.79
N ASP A 70 10.30 -28.25 -12.47
CA ASP A 70 10.62 -29.33 -11.53
C ASP A 70 9.82 -30.61 -11.81
N GLU A 71 8.53 -30.47 -12.12
CA GLU A 71 7.66 -31.62 -12.49
C GLU A 71 8.07 -32.27 -13.81
N LYS A 72 8.51 -31.48 -14.79
CA LYS A 72 9.02 -31.99 -16.08
C LYS A 72 10.34 -32.73 -15.90
N THR A 73 11.21 -32.23 -15.03
CA THR A 73 12.57 -32.78 -14.81
C THR A 73 12.56 -34.03 -13.93
N LYS A 74 11.49 -34.25 -13.14
CA LYS A 74 11.28 -35.46 -12.32
C LYS A 74 10.70 -36.65 -13.09
N ARG A 75 10.29 -36.48 -14.36
CA ARG A 75 9.84 -37.57 -15.25
C ARG A 75 10.98 -38.06 -16.12
#